data_AF-A0A1H0UWY3-F1
#
_entry.id   AF-A0A1H0UWY3-F1
#
_cell.length_a   1.000
_cell.length_b   1.000
_cell.length_c   1.000
_cell.angle_alpha   90.00
_cell.angle_beta   90.00
_cell.angle_gamma   90.00
#
_symmetry.space_group_name_H-M   'P 1'
#
loop_
_entity.id
_entity.type
_entity.pdbx_description
1 polymer ?
#
loop_
_entity_poly.entity_id
_entity_poly.type
_entity_poly.pdbx_seq_one_letter_code
_entity_poly.pdbx_strand_id
1 'polypeptide(L)' 'MYFTDRGLEELEERRGDERVNLTWLADRMRAFVDANPEFEDAVDRLATFLARDEGEEESGEEKFSEALES' A
#
# COMPACT_ATOMS: atom_id res chain seq x y z
N MET A 1 13.84 13.96 19.35
CA MET A 1 13.07 12.85 18.75
C MET A 1 13.42 12.83 17.27
N TYR A 2 14.22 11.86 16.83
CA TYR A 2 14.30 11.53 15.41
C TYR A 2 13.23 10.47 15.19
N PHE A 3 12.01 10.95 15.00
CA PHE A 3 10.83 10.15 14.63
C PHE A 3 10.71 10.03 13.10
N THR A 4 11.82 10.22 12.41
CA THR A 4 11.93 10.21 10.96
C THR A 4 12.28 8.79 10.57
N ASP A 5 11.35 8.10 9.89
CA ASP A 5 11.48 7.04 8.88
C ASP A 5 12.65 6.03 8.96
N ARG A 6 13.34 5.90 10.09
CA ARG A 6 14.58 5.13 10.23
C ARG A 6 14.39 3.67 9.87
N GLY A 7 13.22 3.11 10.17
CA GLY A 7 12.88 1.74 9.78
C GLY A 7 12.69 1.59 8.26
N LEU A 8 12.17 2.61 7.59
CA LEU A 8 12.02 2.63 6.13
C LEU A 8 13.37 2.87 5.43
N GLU A 9 14.19 3.79 5.94
CA GLU A 9 15.55 4.04 5.47
C GLU A 9 16.40 2.76 5.54
N GLU A 10 16.41 2.06 6.68
CA GLU A 10 17.12 0.78 6.83
C GLU A 10 16.55 -0.32 5.92
N LEU A 11 15.24 -0.31 5.64
CA LEU A 11 14.64 -1.26 4.71
C LEU A 11 15.12 -1.01 3.28
N GLU A 12 15.14 0.24 2.85
CA GLU A 12 15.60 0.67 1.54
C GLU A 12 17.10 0.38 1.36
N GLU A 13 17.95 0.76 2.33
CA GLU A 13 19.39 0.54 2.26
C GLU A 13 19.77 -0.95 2.19
N ARG A 14 19.01 -1.81 2.89
CA ARG A 14 19.36 -3.24 3.01
C ARG A 14 18.70 -4.12 1.97
N ARG A 15 17.51 -3.73 1.47
CA ARG A 15 16.65 -4.58 0.63
C ARG A 15 15.99 -3.84 -0.52
N GLY A 16 16.35 -2.59 -0.82
CA GLY A 16 15.71 -1.78 -1.87
C GLY A 16 15.80 -2.39 -3.28
N ASP A 17 16.83 -3.20 -3.56
CA ASP A 17 16.97 -3.89 -4.86
C ASP A 17 16.10 -5.16 -4.98
N GLU A 18 15.43 -5.60 -3.92
CA GLU A 18 14.63 -6.81 -3.91
C GLU A 18 13.26 -6.60 -4.57
N ARG A 19 12.91 -7.44 -5.54
CA ARG A 19 11.57 -7.45 -6.16
C ARG A 19 10.68 -8.49 -5.50
N VAL A 20 9.59 -8.03 -4.91
CA VAL A 20 8.58 -8.86 -4.26
C VAL A 20 7.20 -8.61 -4.88
N ASN A 21 6.30 -9.57 -4.73
CA ASN A 21 4.89 -9.38 -5.12
C ASN A 21 4.05 -8.91 -3.91
N LEU A 22 2.84 -8.43 -4.18
CA LEU A 22 1.92 -7.98 -3.13
C LEU A 22 1.49 -9.09 -2.17
N THR A 23 1.44 -10.34 -2.62
CA THR A 23 1.15 -11.50 -1.76
C THR A 23 2.20 -11.65 -0.67
N TRP A 24 3.49 -11.59 -1.03
CA TRP A 24 4.60 -11.67 -0.07
C TRP A 24 4.56 -10.50 0.92
N LEU A 25 4.25 -9.29 0.43
CA LEU A 25 4.13 -8.11 1.31
C LEU A 25 2.99 -8.28 2.31
N ALA A 26 1.83 -8.76 1.86
CA ALA A 26 0.68 -9.05 2.73
C ALA A 26 1.02 -10.09 3.80
N ASP A 27 1.78 -11.14 3.45
CA ASP A 27 2.24 -12.14 4.43
C ASP A 27 3.20 -11.54 5.46
N ARG A 28 4.06 -10.59 5.06
CA ARG A 28 4.91 -9.86 6.00
C ARG A 28 4.11 -8.97 6.95
N MET A 29 3.05 -8.33 6.46
CA MET A 29 2.14 -7.51 7.26
C MET A 29 1.38 -8.36 8.28
N ARG A 30 0.83 -9.51 7.88
CA ARG A 30 0.16 -10.45 8.81
C ARG A 30 1.10 -10.90 9.93
N ALA A 31 2.29 -11.35 9.57
CA ALA A 31 3.29 -11.76 10.56
C ALA A 31 3.71 -10.63 11.51
N PHE A 32 3.64 -9.37 11.06
CA PHE A 32 3.89 -8.22 11.93
C PHE A 32 2.74 -7.99 12.91
N VAL A 33 1.49 -8.04 12.45
CA VAL A 33 0.29 -7.91 13.31
C VAL A 33 0.19 -9.06 14.30
N ASP A 34 0.48 -10.30 13.88
CA ASP A 34 0.51 -11.47 14.76
C ASP A 34 1.47 -11.28 15.95
N ALA A 35 2.58 -10.58 15.72
CA ALA A 35 3.58 -10.27 16.75
C ALA A 35 3.28 -8.97 17.51
N ASN A 36 2.52 -8.04 16.93
CA ASN A 36 2.23 -6.71 17.49
C ASN A 36 0.74 -6.34 17.22
N PRO A 37 -0.21 -6.94 17.97
CA PRO A 37 -1.65 -6.78 17.71
C PRO A 37 -2.14 -5.34 17.82
N GLU A 38 -1.45 -4.47 18.57
CA GLU A 38 -1.81 -3.07 18.73
C GLU A 38 -1.73 -2.24 17.43
N PHE A 39 -1.08 -2.77 16.40
CA PHE A 39 -0.94 -2.12 15.09
C PHE A 39 -1.92 -2.64 14.02
N GLU A 40 -2.82 -3.55 14.37
CA GLU A 40 -3.79 -4.16 13.43
C GLU A 40 -4.52 -3.08 12.60
N ASP A 41 -5.15 -2.11 13.27
CA ASP A 41 -5.91 -1.04 12.60
C ASP A 41 -5.05 -0.21 11.61
N ALA A 42 -3.79 0.04 11.95
CA ALA A 42 -2.89 0.81 11.10
C ALA A 42 -2.46 0.02 9.87
N VAL A 43 -2.16 -1.27 10.06
CA VAL A 43 -1.76 -2.18 8.97
C VAL A 43 -2.95 -2.47 8.05
N ASP A 44 -4.15 -2.65 8.58
CA ASP A 44 -5.36 -2.86 7.78
C ASP A 44 -5.68 -1.66 6.86
N ARG A 45 -5.53 -0.43 7.38
CA ARG A 45 -5.67 0.79 6.57
C ARG A 45 -4.62 0.88 5.48
N LEU A 46 -3.37 0.51 5.76
CA LEU A 46 -2.30 0.48 4.76
C LEU A 46 -2.58 -0.57 3.68
N ALA A 47 -3.01 -1.78 4.08
CA ALA A 47 -3.38 -2.84 3.14
C ALA A 47 -4.54 -2.41 2.24
N THR A 48 -5.57 -1.77 2.82
CA THR A 48 -6.70 -1.21 2.07
C THR A 48 -6.26 -0.12 1.09
N PHE A 49 -5.33 0.75 1.50
CA PHE A 49 -4.76 1.77 0.61
C PHE A 49 -4.02 1.14 -0.58
N LEU A 50 -3.16 0.15 -0.34
CA LEU A 50 -2.39 -0.53 -1.38
C LEU A 50 -3.25 -1.43 -2.29
N ALA A 51 -4.43 -1.86 -1.83
CA ALA A 51 -5.36 -2.66 -2.60
C ALA A 51 -6.22 -1.84 -3.57
N ARG A 52 -6.20 -0.50 -3.47
CA ARG A 52 -6.85 0.36 -4.45
C ARG A 52 -6.04 0.29 -5.74
N ASP A 53 -6.70 -0.05 -6.83
CA ASP A 53 -6.08 -0.09 -8.15
C ASP A 53 -5.78 1.34 -8.61
N GLU A 54 -4.53 1.64 -8.97
CA GLU A 54 -4.17 2.93 -9.61
C GLU A 54 -4.87 3.09 -10.98
N GLY A 55 -5.46 2.02 -11.53
CA GLY A 55 -6.25 2.01 -12.76
C GLY A 55 -7.75 2.35 -12.62
N GLU A 56 -8.29 2.46 -11.40
CA GLU A 56 -9.70 2.86 -11.22
C GLU A 56 -9.93 4.38 -11.35
N GLU A 57 -8.87 5.19 -11.24
CA GLU A 57 -8.94 6.65 -11.41
C GLU A 57 -9.06 7.08 -12.89
N GLU A 58 -8.64 6.24 -13.85
CA GLU A 58 -8.73 6.54 -15.30
C GLU A 58 -10.16 6.28 -15.87
N SER A 59 -10.97 5.42 -15.23
CA SER A 59 -12.35 5.15 -15.72
C SER A 59 -13.39 6.21 -15.34
N GLY A 60 -13.00 7.22 -14.55
CA GLY A 60 -13.85 8.36 -14.19
C GLY A 60 -14.02 9.40 -15.31
N GLU A 61 -13.12 9.41 -16.30
CA GLU A 61 -13.08 10.42 -17.37
C GLU A 61 -13.90 9.99 -18.62
N GLU A 62 -14.06 8.69 -18.89
CA GLU A 62 -14.87 8.22 -20.03
C GLU A 62 -16.38 8.47 -19.86
N LYS A 63 -16.89 8.51 -18.62
CA LYS A 63 -18.33 8.76 -18.37
C LYS A 63 -18.76 10.21 -18.59
N PHE A 64 -17.81 11.16 -18.61
CA PHE A 64 -18.14 12.56 -18.86
C PHE A 64 -18.23 12.88 -20.36
N SER A 65 -17.52 12.11 -21.21
CA SER A 65 -17.54 12.25 -22.67
C SER A 65 -18.86 11.74 -23.27
N GLU A 66 -19.33 10.55 -22.87
CA GLU A 66 -20.55 9.95 -23.43
C GLU A 66 -21.84 10.72 -23.04
N ALA A 67 -21.81 11.43 -21.90
CA ALA A 67 -22.90 12.29 -21.47
C ALA A 67 -22.96 13.65 -22.21
N LEU A 68 -21.91 14.04 -22.94
CA LEU A 68 -21.86 15.26 -23.75
C LEU A 68 -22.14 15.00 -25.24
N GLU A 69 -22.14 13.75 -25.68
CA GLU A 69 -22.47 13.34 -27.06
C GLU A 69 -23.89 12.75 -27.23
N SER A 70 -24.70 12.68 -26.16
CA SER A 70 -26.12 12.32 -26.20
C SER A 70 -27.05 13.50 -25.94
#